data_AF-A0A1W2LLV0-F1
#
_entry.id   AF-A0A1W2LLV0-F1
#
_cell.length_a   1.000
_cell.length_b   1.000
_cell.length_c   1.000
_cell.angle_alpha   90.00
_cell.angle_beta   90.00
_cell.angle_gamma   90.00
#
_symmetry.space_group_name_H-M   'P 1'
#
loop_
_entity.id
_entity.type
_entity.pdbx_description
1 polymer ?
#
loop_
_entity_poly.entity_id
_entity_poly.type
_entity_poly.pdbx_seq_one_letter_code
_entity_poly.pdbx_strand_id
1 'polypeptide(L)'
;MPQQTWSPAPGTPVVEYRSSRWLFIGGLAMLVFFGLAALFPEAGGSSSSRRIKMPEEPAAFIFGALAVGGLLTAIGSVPHMIRFAADERGLWWRAGRKSDLIEWDEVRAVRGQEPRPRPQGDPNAKVILSALVFTTKDPFFESRHAKLFTRPSTPGPEVELRLPNSTIVRQLTQEIARVRPDLVT
;
A
#
# COMPACT_ATOMS: atom_id res chain seq x y z
N MET A 1 24.32 -1.19 18.48
CA MET A 1 24.37 -1.93 17.21
C MET A 1 22.94 -2.33 16.84
N PRO A 2 22.40 -2.04 15.64
CA PRO A 2 21.16 -2.69 15.23
C PRO A 2 21.38 -3.43 13.91
N GLN A 3 21.96 -4.62 14.01
CA GLN A 3 21.74 -5.68 13.02
C GLN A 3 20.90 -6.75 13.70
N GLN A 4 19.59 -6.69 13.46
CA GLN A 4 18.78 -7.90 13.37
C GLN A 4 17.68 -7.64 12.32
N THR A 5 17.98 -7.87 11.04
CA THR A 5 17.72 -9.14 10.32
C THR A 5 16.37 -9.71 10.68
N TRP A 6 15.38 -9.38 9.86
CA TRP A 6 14.16 -10.17 9.66
C TRP A 6 14.41 -11.65 9.97
N SER A 7 13.98 -12.09 11.15
CA SER A 7 14.22 -13.44 11.66
C SER A 7 13.03 -13.87 12.52
N PRO A 8 11.82 -13.94 11.94
CA PRO A 8 10.68 -14.51 12.64
C PRO A 8 10.98 -15.96 13.03
N ALA A 9 10.29 -16.47 14.05
CA ALA A 9 10.44 -17.85 14.46
C ALA A 9 10.22 -18.83 13.28
N PRO A 10 10.95 -19.96 13.23
CA PRO A 10 10.78 -20.94 12.16
C PRO A 10 9.34 -21.46 12.15
N GLY A 11 8.66 -21.37 11.00
CA GLY A 11 7.27 -21.79 10.86
C GLY A 11 6.22 -20.70 11.10
N THR A 12 6.65 -19.47 11.43
CA THR A 12 5.73 -18.33 11.53
C THR A 12 5.09 -18.04 10.17
N PRO A 13 3.74 -17.96 10.08
CA PRO A 13 3.07 -17.60 8.85
C PRO A 13 3.41 -16.16 8.45
N VAL A 14 3.76 -15.97 7.18
CA VAL A 14 4.12 -14.67 6.62
C VAL A 14 2.99 -14.17 5.74
N VAL A 15 2.43 -13.01 6.09
CA VAL A 15 1.43 -12.33 5.28
C VAL A 15 2.15 -11.36 4.34
N GLU A 16 2.01 -11.57 3.03
CA GLU A 16 2.67 -10.76 2.02
C GLU A 16 1.68 -9.99 1.16
N TYR A 17 2.04 -8.76 0.80
CA TYR A 17 1.35 -8.03 -0.26
C TYR A 17 2.30 -7.15 -1.06
N ARG A 18 1.89 -6.83 -2.28
CA ARG A 18 2.63 -5.90 -3.14
C ARG A 18 1.95 -4.54 -3.14
N SER A 19 2.66 -3.51 -2.69
CA SER A 19 2.23 -2.13 -2.89
C SER A 19 2.42 -1.73 -4.36
N SER A 20 1.67 -0.73 -4.83
CA SER A 20 1.87 -0.05 -6.12
C SER A 20 1.70 -0.87 -7.41
N ARG A 21 1.29 -2.15 -7.33
CA ARG A 21 1.11 -3.02 -8.51
C ARG A 21 0.22 -2.41 -9.60
N TRP A 22 -0.91 -1.81 -9.21
CA TRP A 22 -1.87 -1.25 -10.16
C TRP A 22 -1.37 0.02 -10.83
N LEU A 23 -0.66 0.88 -10.10
CA LEU A 23 -0.04 2.08 -10.67
C LEU A 23 1.08 1.72 -11.65
N PHE A 24 1.86 0.68 -11.33
CA PHE A 24 2.89 0.16 -12.23
C PHE A 24 2.28 -0.38 -13.54
N ILE A 25 1.24 -1.21 -13.43
CA ILE A 25 0.53 -1.76 -14.60
C ILE A 25 -0.11 -0.63 -15.42
N GLY A 26 -0.73 0.35 -14.77
CA GLY A 26 -1.33 1.50 -15.44
C GLY A 26 -0.29 2.34 -16.19
N GLY A 27 0.85 2.64 -15.55
CA GLY A 27 1.96 3.36 -16.18
C GLY A 27 2.55 2.60 -17.38
N LEU A 28 2.71 1.27 -17.25
CA LEU A 28 3.21 0.43 -18.33
C LEU A 28 2.21 0.37 -19.50
N ALA A 29 0.92 0.23 -19.22
CA ALA A 29 -0.12 0.26 -20.25
C ALA A 29 -0.13 1.61 -20.98
N MET A 30 -0.04 2.71 -20.24
CA MET A 30 0.03 4.06 -20.79
C MET A 30 1.25 4.24 -21.71
N LEU A 31 2.43 3.76 -21.28
CA LEU A 31 3.64 3.74 -22.11
C LEU A 31 3.44 2.97 -23.41
N VAL A 32 2.87 1.76 -23.35
CA VAL A 32 2.69 0.90 -24.52
C VAL A 32 1.64 1.49 -25.47
N PHE A 33 0.47 1.87 -24.98
CA PHE A 33 -0.62 2.39 -25.80
C PHE A 33 -0.25 3.71 -26.48
N PHE A 34 0.26 4.68 -25.72
CA PHE A 34 0.61 5.98 -26.30
C PHE A 34 1.96 5.95 -27.02
N GLY A 35 2.88 5.07 -26.63
CA GLY A 35 4.12 4.83 -27.35
C GLY A 35 3.87 4.25 -28.75
N LEU A 36 2.97 3.25 -28.86
CA LEU A 36 2.55 2.74 -30.17
C LEU A 36 1.81 3.82 -30.97
N ALA A 37 0.91 4.60 -30.36
CA ALA A 37 0.18 5.66 -31.06
C ALA A 37 1.10 6.79 -31.58
N ALA A 38 2.18 7.08 -30.86
CA ALA A 38 3.18 8.05 -31.28
C ALA A 38 4.08 7.53 -32.42
N LEU A 39 4.45 6.25 -32.38
CA LEU A 39 5.34 5.62 -33.38
C LEU A 39 4.60 5.18 -34.66
N PHE A 40 3.32 4.82 -34.54
CA PHE A 40 2.50 4.31 -35.63
C PHE A 40 1.13 5.03 -35.68
N PRO A 41 1.10 6.34 -36.00
CA PRO A 41 -0.14 7.11 -36.02
C PRO A 41 -1.16 6.59 -37.05
N GLU A 42 -0.71 5.85 -38.08
CA GLU A 42 -1.57 5.28 -39.12
C GLU A 42 -2.20 3.91 -38.77
N ALA A 43 -1.76 3.24 -37.69
CA ALA A 43 -2.27 1.92 -37.32
C ALA A 43 -3.68 1.95 -36.68
N GLY A 44 -4.20 3.15 -36.38
CA GLY A 44 -5.58 3.38 -35.97
C GLY A 44 -6.51 3.41 -37.18
N GLY A 45 -7.15 2.29 -37.46
CA GLY A 45 -7.87 2.00 -38.69
C GLY A 45 -8.74 3.12 -39.29
N SER A 46 -8.86 3.03 -40.61
CA SER A 46 -9.94 3.61 -41.41
C SER A 46 -11.31 3.19 -40.84
N SER A 47 -11.81 3.94 -39.85
CA SER A 47 -13.21 3.91 -39.45
C SER A 47 -13.79 5.29 -39.71
N SER A 48 -14.64 5.33 -40.73
CA SER A 48 -15.46 6.45 -41.14
C SER A 48 -16.42 6.85 -40.02
N SER A 49 -16.00 7.74 -39.13
CA SER A 49 -16.89 8.73 -38.52
C SER A 49 -16.11 9.84 -37.84
N ARG A 50 -16.24 11.05 -38.41
CA ARG A 50 -15.96 12.35 -37.78
C ARG A 50 -14.59 12.46 -37.07
N ARG A 51 -13.49 12.33 -37.82
CA ARG A 51 -12.14 12.70 -37.35
C ARG A 51 -12.10 14.21 -37.10
N ILE A 52 -11.93 14.62 -35.85
CA ILE A 52 -11.23 15.87 -35.53
C ILE A 52 -9.82 15.67 -36.11
N LYS A 53 -9.53 16.29 -37.26
CA LYS A 53 -8.20 16.28 -37.89
C LYS A 53 -7.26 17.08 -36.99
N MET A 54 -6.70 16.44 -35.97
CA MET A 54 -5.44 16.92 -35.41
C MET A 54 -4.36 16.69 -36.46
N PRO A 55 -3.50 17.69 -36.74
CA PRO A 55 -2.31 17.48 -37.55
C PRO A 55 -1.44 16.36 -36.92
N GLU A 56 -0.79 15.55 -37.75
CA GLU A 56 -0.11 14.33 -37.30
C GLU A 56 1.07 14.61 -36.35
N GLU A 57 1.80 15.71 -36.56
CA GLU A 57 2.92 16.12 -35.71
C GLU A 57 2.53 16.45 -34.25
N PRO A 58 1.55 17.34 -33.98
CA PRO A 58 1.12 17.62 -32.61
C PRO A 58 0.47 16.40 -31.94
N ALA A 59 -0.18 15.51 -32.69
CA ALA A 59 -0.73 14.27 -32.15
C ALA A 59 0.39 13.33 -31.68
N ALA A 60 1.42 13.11 -32.50
CA ALA A 60 2.58 12.29 -32.14
C ALA A 60 3.32 12.87 -30.92
N PHE A 61 3.45 14.21 -30.83
CA PHE A 61 4.07 14.86 -29.68
C PHE A 61 3.27 14.65 -28.38
N ILE A 62 1.94 14.82 -28.42
CA ILE A 62 1.07 14.62 -27.24
C ILE A 62 1.12 13.15 -26.78
N PHE A 63 1.02 12.20 -27.72
CA PHE A 63 1.10 10.78 -27.40
C PHE A 63 2.49 10.39 -26.89
N GLY A 64 3.56 10.96 -27.46
CA GLY A 64 4.92 10.78 -26.95
C GLY A 64 5.08 11.28 -25.51
N ALA A 65 4.55 12.47 -25.20
CA ALA A 65 4.58 13.02 -23.85
C ALA A 65 3.79 12.16 -22.85
N LEU A 66 2.63 11.63 -23.25
CA LEU A 66 1.85 10.69 -22.45
C LEU A 66 2.60 9.36 -22.24
N ALA A 67 3.30 8.86 -23.26
CA ALA A 67 4.10 7.65 -23.14
C ALA A 67 5.23 7.83 -22.11
N VAL A 68 5.95 8.96 -22.17
CA VAL A 68 6.99 9.33 -21.19
C VAL A 68 6.40 9.49 -19.79
N GLY A 69 5.23 10.10 -19.65
CA GLY A 69 4.51 10.18 -18.38
C GLY A 69 4.16 8.80 -17.81
N GLY A 70 3.75 7.86 -18.67
CA GLY A 70 3.48 6.48 -18.30
C GLY A 70 4.74 5.76 -17.80
N LEU A 71 5.87 5.96 -18.49
CA LEU A 71 7.17 5.42 -18.10
C LEU A 71 7.62 5.95 -16.74
N LEU A 72 7.58 7.27 -16.52
CA LEU A 72 7.94 7.87 -15.23
C LEU A 72 7.05 7.36 -14.09
N THR A 73 5.75 7.21 -14.35
CA THR A 73 4.81 6.62 -13.40
C THR A 73 5.17 5.18 -13.07
N ALA A 74 5.50 4.35 -14.07
CA ALA A 74 5.91 2.96 -13.87
C ALA A 74 7.22 2.88 -13.05
N ILE A 75 8.23 3.69 -13.38
CA ILE A 75 9.50 3.74 -12.63
C ILE A 75 9.26 4.16 -11.17
N GLY A 76 8.44 5.18 -10.93
CA GLY A 76 8.12 5.65 -9.59
C GLY A 76 7.23 4.72 -8.77
N SER A 77 6.55 3.77 -9.42
CA SER A 77 5.56 2.88 -8.79
C SER A 77 5.96 1.40 -8.82
N VAL A 78 7.25 1.10 -8.99
CA VAL A 78 7.77 -0.27 -8.93
C VAL A 78 7.18 -0.99 -7.71
N PRO A 79 6.55 -2.16 -7.90
CA PRO A 79 5.86 -2.83 -6.81
C PRO A 79 6.86 -3.32 -5.77
N HIS A 80 6.71 -2.84 -4.54
CA HIS A 80 7.53 -3.30 -3.42
C HIS A 80 6.76 -4.39 -2.69
N MET A 81 7.44 -5.48 -2.39
CA MET A 81 6.89 -6.56 -1.58
C MET A 81 7.02 -6.18 -0.10
N ILE A 82 5.88 -6.14 0.58
CA ILE A 82 5.76 -5.88 2.01
C ILE A 82 5.35 -7.19 2.68
N ARG A 83 6.07 -7.55 3.73
CA ARG A 83 5.89 -8.80 4.50
C ARG A 83 5.64 -8.47 5.95
N PHE A 84 4.71 -9.21 6.54
CA PHE A 84 4.45 -9.20 7.97
C PHE A 84 4.53 -10.62 8.53
N ALA A 85 5.05 -10.77 9.73
CA ALA A 85 5.06 -12.03 10.46
C ALA A 85 4.83 -11.73 11.94
N ALA A 86 3.86 -12.40 12.57
CA ALA A 86 3.58 -12.26 13.99
C ALA A 86 4.17 -13.47 14.73
N ASP A 87 5.10 -13.24 15.65
CA ASP A 87 5.68 -14.28 16.50
C ASP A 87 5.57 -13.91 17.98
N GLU A 88 6.07 -14.74 18.88
CA GLU A 88 5.96 -14.51 20.33
C GLU A 88 6.66 -13.23 20.81
N ARG A 89 7.60 -12.69 20.03
CA ARG A 89 8.37 -11.49 20.36
C ARG A 89 7.62 -10.24 19.92
N GLY A 90 6.99 -10.28 18.75
CA GLY A 90 6.36 -9.11 18.18
C GLY A 90 5.79 -9.29 16.78
N LEU A 91 5.38 -8.16 16.19
CA LEU A 91 5.04 -8.06 14.78
C LEU A 91 6.26 -7.61 13.98
N TRP A 92 6.81 -8.52 13.20
CA TRP A 92 7.83 -8.23 12.22
C TRP A 92 7.24 -7.59 10.99
N TRP A 93 7.90 -6.56 10.49
CA TRP A 93 7.61 -5.94 9.21
C TRP A 93 8.85 -5.86 8.34
N ARG A 94 8.67 -6.05 7.04
CA ARG A 94 9.71 -5.85 6.04
C ARG A 94 9.15 -5.26 4.76
N ALA A 95 9.75 -4.18 4.29
CA ALA A 95 9.53 -3.61 2.97
C ALA A 95 10.87 -3.50 2.23
N GLY A 96 11.12 -4.45 1.32
CA GLY A 96 12.39 -4.54 0.61
C GLY A 96 13.60 -4.74 1.54
N ARG A 97 14.49 -3.74 1.60
CA ARG A 97 15.67 -3.72 2.48
C ARG A 97 15.41 -3.18 3.89
N LYS A 98 14.24 -2.55 4.11
CA LYS A 98 13.85 -2.04 5.43
C LYS A 98 13.14 -3.16 6.18
N SER A 99 13.53 -3.38 7.43
CA SER A 99 12.81 -4.23 8.37
C SER A 99 12.64 -3.50 9.68
N ASP A 100 11.60 -3.88 10.42
CA ASP A 100 11.29 -3.36 11.73
C ASP A 100 10.58 -4.44 12.56
N LEU A 101 10.65 -4.34 13.88
CA LEU A 101 9.99 -5.25 14.82
C LEU A 101 9.23 -4.40 15.83
N ILE A 102 7.90 -4.57 15.86
CA ILE A 102 7.06 -4.03 16.92
C ILE A 102 7.00 -5.09 18.03
N GLU A 103 7.65 -4.85 19.15
CA GLU A 103 7.60 -5.77 20.29
C GLU A 103 6.22 -5.72 20.97
N TRP A 104 5.71 -6.87 21.41
CA TRP A 104 4.42 -6.92 22.10
C TRP A 104 4.39 -6.17 23.42
N ASP A 105 5.55 -5.99 24.06
CA ASP A 105 5.67 -5.26 25.31
C ASP A 105 5.35 -3.76 25.13
N GLU A 106 5.61 -3.22 23.94
CA GLU A 106 5.31 -1.84 23.56
C GLU A 106 3.81 -1.62 23.25
N VAL A 107 3.08 -2.71 23.00
CA VAL A 107 1.67 -2.69 22.61
C VAL A 107 0.78 -3.10 23.79
N ARG A 108 -0.32 -2.36 23.97
CA ARG A 108 -1.35 -2.62 24.99
C ARG A 108 -2.51 -3.42 24.42
N ALA A 109 -2.92 -3.11 23.19
CA ALA A 109 -3.97 -3.82 22.48
C ALA A 109 -3.78 -3.66 20.97
N VAL A 110 -4.28 -4.63 20.22
CA VAL A 110 -4.31 -4.64 18.75
C VAL A 110 -5.75 -4.88 18.32
N ARG A 111 -6.25 -3.98 17.47
CA ARG A 111 -7.60 -4.09 16.92
C ARG A 111 -7.55 -4.08 15.40
N GLY A 112 -8.15 -5.08 14.77
CA GLY A 112 -8.42 -5.07 13.34
C GLY A 112 -9.59 -4.14 13.03
N GLN A 113 -9.33 -3.00 12.39
CA GLN A 113 -10.38 -2.12 11.90
C GLN A 113 -10.80 -2.55 10.50
N GLU A 114 -11.98 -3.15 10.42
CA GLU A 114 -12.63 -3.45 9.15
C GLU A 114 -13.23 -2.17 8.53
N PRO A 115 -13.24 -2.06 7.19
CA PRO A 115 -13.75 -0.89 6.52
C PRO A 115 -15.25 -0.76 6.79
N ARG A 116 -15.64 0.28 7.53
CA ARG A 116 -17.06 0.58 7.74
C ARG A 116 -17.55 1.61 6.71
N PRO A 117 -18.69 1.34 6.04
CA PRO A 117 -19.33 2.35 5.21
C PRO A 117 -19.75 3.54 6.05
N ARG A 118 -19.87 4.72 5.42
CA ARG A 118 -20.31 5.94 6.11
C ARG A 118 -21.67 5.69 6.78
N PRO A 119 -21.87 6.14 8.03
CA PRO A 119 -23.21 6.23 8.59
C PRO A 119 -24.08 7.06 7.65
N GLN A 120 -25.22 6.50 7.24
CA GLN A 120 -26.15 7.15 6.33
C GLN A 120 -26.75 8.36 7.06
N GLY A 121 -26.41 9.58 6.64
CA GLY A 121 -26.98 10.82 7.17
C GLY A 121 -25.98 11.88 7.65
N ASP A 122 -24.69 11.56 7.75
CA ASP A 122 -23.67 12.55 8.14
C ASP A 122 -22.77 12.94 6.94
N PRO A 123 -22.90 14.17 6.40
CA PRO A 123 -22.07 14.65 5.30
C PRO A 123 -20.59 14.85 5.67
N ASN A 124 -20.24 14.89 6.96
CA ASN A 124 -18.87 15.01 7.45
C ASN A 124 -18.23 13.66 7.84
N ALA A 125 -18.98 12.56 7.77
CA ALA A 125 -18.45 11.25 8.15
C ALA A 125 -17.38 10.77 7.16
N LYS A 126 -16.16 10.59 7.67
CA LYS A 126 -15.03 10.05 6.90
C LYS A 126 -15.18 8.55 6.71
N VAL A 127 -14.80 8.06 5.53
CA VAL A 127 -14.71 6.62 5.24
C VAL A 127 -13.63 6.03 6.15
N ILE A 128 -14.00 5.04 6.96
CA ILE A 128 -13.07 4.30 7.79
C ILE A 128 -12.37 3.27 6.88
N LEU A 129 -11.06 3.43 6.71
CA LEU A 129 -10.25 2.52 5.91
C LEU A 129 -9.84 1.29 6.72
N SER A 130 -9.46 0.22 6.03
CA SER A 130 -8.91 -0.98 6.67
C SER A 130 -7.57 -0.66 7.35
N ALA A 131 -7.50 -0.81 8.66
CA ALA A 131 -6.29 -0.52 9.43
C ALA A 131 -6.10 -1.53 10.58
N LEU A 132 -4.86 -1.76 10.98
CA LEU A 132 -4.55 -2.37 12.26
C LEU A 132 -4.32 -1.23 13.25
N VAL A 133 -5.14 -1.14 14.29
CA VAL A 133 -5.02 -0.10 15.33
C VAL A 133 -4.23 -0.68 16.50
N PHE A 134 -3.09 -0.08 16.80
CA PHE A 134 -2.26 -0.43 17.95
C PHE A 134 -2.53 0.58 19.06
N THR A 135 -3.01 0.13 20.21
CA THR A 135 -2.98 0.94 21.42
C THR A 135 -1.59 0.81 22.03
N THR A 136 -0.82 1.88 22.07
CA THR A 136 0.58 1.85 22.51
C THR A 136 0.69 2.07 24.02
N LYS A 137 1.75 1.52 24.63
CA LYS A 137 2.16 1.88 26.01
C LYS A 137 3.18 3.02 26.01
N ASP A 138 3.95 3.15 24.92
CA ASP A 138 5.01 4.15 24.77
C ASP A 138 4.53 5.33 23.88
N PRO A 139 4.67 6.60 24.32
CA PRO A 139 4.43 7.78 23.49
C PRO A 139 5.43 7.93 22.32
N PHE A 140 6.60 7.29 22.37
CA PHE A 140 7.60 7.32 21.29
C PHE A 140 7.46 6.17 20.28
N PHE A 141 6.39 5.39 20.37
CA PHE A 141 6.14 4.25 19.48
C PHE A 141 6.11 4.66 17.99
N GLU A 142 5.38 5.73 17.66
CA GLU A 142 5.29 6.22 16.27
C GLU A 142 6.63 6.69 15.71
N SER A 143 7.47 7.32 16.54
CA SER A 143 8.76 7.83 16.09
C SER A 143 9.78 6.71 15.90
N ARG A 144 9.75 5.68 16.77
CA ARG A 144 10.57 4.46 16.67
C ARG A 144 10.24 3.67 15.40
N HIS A 145 8.94 3.58 15.09
CA HIS A 145 8.40 2.81 13.97
C HIS A 145 7.93 3.70 12.80
N ALA A 146 8.50 4.90 12.64
CA ALA A 146 8.07 5.87 11.63
C ALA A 146 8.15 5.34 10.18
N LYS A 147 8.89 4.25 9.95
CA LYS A 147 8.98 3.57 8.65
C LYS A 147 7.71 2.80 8.28
N LEU A 148 6.93 2.39 9.28
CA LEU A 148 5.66 1.67 9.14
C LEU A 148 4.48 2.62 8.91
N PHE A 149 4.51 3.80 9.53
CA PHE A 149 3.41 4.75 9.53
C PHE A 149 3.63 5.84 8.48
N THR A 150 2.85 5.82 7.40
CA THR A 150 3.00 6.76 6.26
C THR A 150 2.42 8.16 6.55
N ARG A 151 1.56 8.29 7.57
CA ARG A 151 0.96 9.56 7.98
C ARG A 151 0.67 9.47 9.48
N PRO A 152 1.03 10.48 10.29
CA PRO A 152 0.67 10.51 11.70
C PRO A 152 -0.86 10.44 11.79
N SER A 153 -1.38 9.42 12.46
CA SER A 153 -2.82 9.36 12.73
C SER A 153 -3.14 10.26 13.92
N THR A 154 -4.41 10.55 14.05
CA THR A 154 -5.03 11.47 15.03
C THR A 154 -4.32 11.44 16.40
N PRO A 155 -3.98 12.60 17.01
CA PRO A 155 -3.24 12.64 18.27
C PRO A 155 -3.98 11.84 19.35
N GLY A 156 -3.36 10.76 19.83
CA GLY A 156 -3.92 9.84 20.82
C GLY A 156 -3.00 8.63 21.05
N PRO A 157 -3.30 7.75 22.03
CA PRO A 157 -2.53 6.54 22.30
C PRO A 157 -2.78 5.41 21.28
N GLU A 158 -3.56 5.68 20.23
CA GLU A 158 -3.95 4.72 19.21
C GLU A 158 -3.27 5.05 17.89
N VAL A 159 -2.47 4.12 17.39
CA VAL A 159 -1.66 4.26 16.18
C VAL A 159 -2.23 3.35 15.10
N GLU A 160 -2.60 3.94 13.96
CA GLU A 160 -3.25 3.21 12.86
C GLU A 160 -2.25 2.80 11.78
N LEU A 161 -2.06 1.49 11.60
CA LEU A 161 -1.35 0.94 10.44
C LEU A 161 -2.34 0.69 9.30
N ARG A 162 -2.31 1.58 8.30
CA ARG A 162 -3.17 1.45 7.11
C ARG A 162 -2.69 0.31 6.22
N LEU A 163 -3.58 -0.64 5.97
CA LEU A 163 -3.32 -1.79 5.12
C LEU A 163 -4.18 -1.69 3.85
N PRO A 164 -3.70 -2.18 2.70
CA PRO A 164 -4.40 -1.98 1.43
C PRO A 164 -5.68 -2.81 1.29
N ASN A 165 -5.90 -3.81 2.15
CA ASN A 165 -7.05 -4.70 2.06
C ASN A 165 -7.47 -5.17 3.47
N SER A 166 -8.79 -5.20 3.72
CA SER A 166 -9.40 -5.78 4.92
C SER A 166 -9.06 -7.27 5.10
N THR A 167 -8.80 -7.99 4.02
CA THR A 167 -8.38 -9.40 4.08
C THR A 167 -7.02 -9.54 4.78
N ILE A 168 -6.09 -8.63 4.49
CA ILE A 168 -4.76 -8.60 5.12
C ILE A 168 -4.88 -8.19 6.59
N VAL A 169 -5.74 -7.20 6.89
CA VAL A 169 -6.06 -6.83 8.28
C VAL A 169 -6.58 -8.04 9.03
N ARG A 170 -7.59 -8.74 8.48
CA ARG A 170 -8.19 -9.91 9.13
C ARG A 170 -7.19 -11.05 9.33
N GLN A 171 -6.37 -11.35 8.33
CA GLN A 171 -5.31 -12.36 8.45
C GLN A 171 -4.29 -11.98 9.54
N LEU A 172 -3.84 -10.72 9.56
CA LEU A 172 -2.93 -10.23 10.59
C LEU A 172 -3.55 -10.30 11.98
N THR A 173 -4.80 -9.85 12.14
CA THR A 173 -5.51 -9.93 13.42
C THR A 173 -5.66 -11.38 13.87
N GLN A 174 -5.93 -12.32 12.97
CA GLN A 174 -6.01 -13.75 13.28
C GLN A 174 -4.66 -14.33 13.71
N GLU A 175 -3.57 -13.99 13.02
CA GLU A 175 -2.24 -14.44 13.41
C GLU A 175 -1.79 -13.85 14.75
N ILE A 176 -2.12 -12.58 15.01
CA ILE A 176 -1.84 -11.95 16.32
C ILE A 176 -2.68 -12.61 17.40
N ALA A 177 -3.98 -12.88 17.16
CA ALA A 177 -4.84 -13.58 18.10
C ALA A 177 -4.34 -15.00 18.40
N ARG A 178 -3.67 -15.65 17.44
CA ARG A 178 -3.11 -16.98 17.60
C ARG A 178 -1.89 -17.00 18.52
N VAL A 179 -1.05 -15.97 18.45
CA VAL A 179 0.17 -15.88 19.27
C VAL A 179 -0.08 -15.19 20.60
N ARG A 180 -0.84 -14.10 20.60
CA ARG A 180 -1.16 -13.25 21.76
C ARG A 180 -2.65 -12.94 21.77
N PRO A 181 -3.51 -13.91 22.15
CA PRO A 181 -4.95 -13.68 22.26
C PRO A 181 -5.31 -12.60 23.29
N ASP A 182 -4.44 -12.37 24.27
CA ASP A 182 -4.58 -11.36 25.32
C ASP A 182 -4.51 -9.92 24.80
N LEU A 183 -3.88 -9.70 23.65
CA LEU A 183 -3.71 -8.37 23.06
C LEU A 183 -4.82 -8.01 22.08
N VAL A 184 -5.63 -8.96 21.61
CA VAL A 184 -6.66 -8.69 20.60
C VAL A 184 -7.98 -8.32 21.26
N THR A 185 -8.51 -7.15 20.91
CA THR A 185 -9.78 -6.60 21.44
C THR A 185 -10.85 -6.34 20.37
#